data_AF-A0A963RS68-F1
#
_entry.id   AF-A0A963RS68-F1
#
_cell.length_a   1.000
_cell.length_b   1.000
_cell.length_c   1.000
_cell.angle_alpha   90.00
_cell.angle_beta   90.00
_cell.angle_gamma   90.00
#
_symmetry.space_group_name_H-M   'P 1'
#
loop_
_entity.id
_entity.type
_entity.pdbx_description
1 polymer ?
#
loop_
_entity_poly.entity_id
_entity_poly.type
_entity_poly.pdbx_seq_one_letter_code
_entity_poly.pdbx_strand_id
1 'polypeptide(L)'
;SRRAESLAAAWLAQAPAHRAVLIATAEAHDDEMRARIARHQRERAERVPGLATLEAPHDLPGAIAQAGGAETLRVVDCLTLWLTAQLMPVQASSEQIVPPAGYGRAQAAMLLQAIETCAGPIVLVGNEIGLGVIPLGREVR
;
A
#
# COMPACT_ATOMS: atom_id res chain seq x y z
N SER A 1 -2.87 -7.13 4.91
CA SER A 1 -2.28 -8.47 5.13
C SER A 1 -2.34 -8.89 6.60
N ARG A 2 -2.82 -10.10 6.94
CA ARG A 2 -2.88 -10.59 8.33
C ARG A 2 -1.52 -10.65 9.02
N ARG A 3 -0.48 -11.08 8.31
CA ARG A 3 0.88 -11.13 8.85
C ARG A 3 1.41 -9.73 9.18
N ALA A 4 1.17 -8.76 8.30
CA ALA A 4 1.59 -7.38 8.51
C ALA A 4 0.90 -6.74 9.72
N GLU A 5 -0.40 -7.03 9.90
CA GLU A 5 -1.14 -6.61 11.09
C GLU A 5 -0.60 -7.24 12.38
N SER A 6 -0.24 -8.53 12.38
CA SER A 6 0.40 -9.17 13.54
C SER A 6 1.75 -8.56 13.87
N LEU A 7 2.56 -8.19 12.87
CA LEU A 7 3.81 -7.46 13.08
C LEU A 7 3.56 -6.07 13.68
N ALA A 8 2.52 -5.37 13.23
CA ALA A 8 2.14 -4.07 13.78
C ALA A 8 1.67 -4.17 15.24
N ALA A 9 0.82 -5.14 15.55
CA ALA A 9 0.38 -5.38 16.92
C ALA A 9 1.57 -5.72 17.84
N ALA A 10 2.48 -6.58 17.38
CA ALA A 10 3.69 -6.94 18.13
C ALA A 10 4.63 -5.75 18.31
N TRP A 11 4.76 -4.87 17.32
CA TRP A 11 5.54 -3.63 17.44
C TRP A 11 4.95 -2.68 18.49
N LEU A 12 3.63 -2.42 18.41
CA LEU A 12 2.93 -1.54 19.35
C LEU A 12 3.02 -2.05 20.81
N ALA A 13 3.04 -3.36 21.02
CA ALA A 13 3.12 -3.97 22.35
C ALA A 13 4.52 -3.88 23.00
N GLN A 14 5.58 -3.62 22.22
CA GLN A 14 6.95 -3.62 22.74
C GLN A 14 7.28 -2.43 23.64
N ALA A 15 6.74 -1.25 23.34
CA ALA A 15 6.97 -0.05 24.15
C ALA A 15 5.84 0.98 24.01
N PRO A 16 5.51 1.74 25.07
CA PRO A 16 4.49 2.80 25.00
C PRO A 16 4.82 3.93 24.02
N ALA A 17 6.10 4.13 23.71
CA ALA A 17 6.56 5.12 22.74
C ALA A 17 6.37 4.67 21.29
N HIS A 18 6.23 3.37 21.03
CA HIS A 18 6.09 2.86 19.68
C HIS A 18 4.79 3.32 19.03
N ARG A 19 4.86 3.59 17.73
CA ARG A 19 3.73 3.93 16.87
C ARG A 19 3.72 3.01 15.67
N ALA A 20 2.56 2.81 15.06
CA ALA A 20 2.43 2.10 13.81
C ALA A 20 1.47 2.84 12.87
N VAL A 21 1.87 2.97 11.61
CA VAL A 21 1.09 3.62 10.55
C VAL A 21 0.96 2.66 9.38
N LEU A 22 -0.26 2.33 9.01
CA LEU A 22 -0.57 1.69 7.76
C LEU A 22 -0.65 2.75 6.66
N ILE A 23 0.15 2.58 5.62
CA ILE A 23 0.07 3.36 4.38
C ILE A 23 -0.74 2.54 3.38
N ALA A 24 -2.01 2.93 3.20
CA ALA A 24 -2.95 2.25 2.32
C ALA A 24 -2.84 2.80 0.89
N THR A 25 -2.57 1.93 -0.08
CA THR A 25 -2.36 2.32 -1.49
C THR A 25 -3.55 2.00 -2.38
N ALA A 26 -4.60 1.38 -1.82
CA ALA A 26 -5.82 1.09 -2.55
C ALA A 26 -6.62 2.37 -2.81
N GLU A 27 -7.04 2.56 -4.06
CA GLU A 27 -7.95 3.64 -4.47
C GLU A 27 -9.28 3.04 -4.93
N ALA A 28 -10.41 3.54 -4.43
CA ALA A 28 -11.71 3.03 -4.82
C ALA A 28 -12.27 3.74 -6.06
N HIS A 29 -12.39 3.01 -7.17
CA HIS A 29 -12.97 3.53 -8.41
C HIS A 29 -14.48 3.29 -8.53
N ASP A 30 -15.06 2.42 -7.70
CA ASP A 30 -16.49 2.10 -7.68
C ASP A 30 -17.03 1.94 -6.24
N ASP A 31 -18.36 1.79 -6.13
CA ASP A 31 -19.04 1.68 -4.84
C ASP A 31 -18.77 0.35 -4.12
N GLU A 32 -18.54 -0.74 -4.88
CA GLU A 32 -18.19 -2.04 -4.30
C GLU A 32 -16.84 -1.94 -3.58
N MET A 33 -15.84 -1.35 -4.23
CA MET A 33 -14.51 -1.15 -3.70
C MET A 33 -14.53 -0.18 -2.52
N ARG A 34 -15.31 0.91 -2.58
CA ARG A 34 -15.53 1.79 -1.42
C ARG A 34 -16.07 1.03 -0.22
N ALA A 35 -17.11 0.22 -0.41
CA ALA A 35 -17.70 -0.57 0.66
C ALA A 35 -16.71 -1.61 1.23
N ARG A 36 -15.90 -2.24 0.37
CA ARG A 36 -14.85 -3.19 0.76
C ARG A 36 -13.74 -2.51 1.56
N ILE A 37 -13.26 -1.35 1.15
CA ILE A 37 -12.24 -0.58 1.88
C ILE A 37 -12.78 -0.19 3.26
N ALA A 38 -13.99 0.37 3.33
CA ALA A 38 -14.58 0.78 4.60
C ALA A 38 -14.76 -0.41 5.56
N ARG A 39 -15.15 -1.58 5.07
CA ARG A 39 -15.21 -2.81 5.87
C ARG A 39 -13.84 -3.21 6.40
N HIS A 40 -12.82 -3.26 5.54
CA HIS A 40 -11.47 -3.63 5.96
C HIS A 40 -10.87 -2.63 6.97
N GLN A 41 -11.16 -1.34 6.83
CA GLN A 41 -10.74 -0.31 7.80
C GLN A 41 -11.33 -0.59 9.19
N ARG A 42 -12.64 -0.88 9.28
CA ARG A 42 -13.31 -1.23 10.54
C ARG A 42 -12.73 -2.49 11.17
N GLU A 43 -12.65 -3.58 10.39
CA GLU A 43 -12.10 -4.86 10.87
C GLU A 43 -10.64 -4.73 11.31
N ARG A 44 -9.85 -3.87 10.66
CA ARG A 44 -8.46 -3.61 11.06
C ARG A 44 -8.39 -2.83 12.37
N ALA A 45 -9.22 -1.81 12.55
CA ALA A 45 -9.26 -1.02 13.77
C ALA A 45 -9.61 -1.87 15.00
N GLU A 46 -10.48 -2.87 14.84
CA GLU A 46 -10.79 -3.84 15.89
C GLU A 46 -9.61 -4.79 16.18
N ARG A 47 -8.93 -5.28 15.14
CA ARG A 47 -7.86 -6.28 15.28
C ARG A 47 -6.53 -5.70 15.76
N VAL A 48 -6.21 -4.46 15.39
CA VAL A 48 -4.98 -3.78 15.79
C VAL A 48 -5.32 -2.36 16.27
N PRO A 49 -5.86 -2.22 17.49
CA PRO A 49 -6.09 -0.91 18.09
C PRO A 49 -4.78 -0.12 18.17
N GLY A 50 -4.80 1.14 17.70
CA GLY A 50 -3.61 2.01 17.67
C GLY A 50 -2.81 1.99 16.37
N LEU A 51 -3.15 1.13 15.40
CA LEU A 51 -2.63 1.23 14.04
C LEU A 51 -3.33 2.38 13.30
N ALA A 52 -2.62 3.50 13.13
CA ALA A 52 -3.12 4.62 12.34
C ALA A 52 -3.18 4.25 10.85
N THR A 53 -4.04 4.92 10.08
CA THR A 53 -4.13 4.75 8.62
C THR A 53 -3.84 6.07 7.91
N LEU A 54 -2.98 6.01 6.91
CA LEU A 54 -2.65 7.08 5.97
C LEU A 54 -2.95 6.57 4.56
N GLU A 55 -3.85 7.22 3.84
CA GLU A 55 -4.16 6.88 2.45
C GLU A 55 -3.17 7.56 1.52
N ALA A 56 -2.47 6.77 0.69
CA ALA A 56 -1.46 7.24 -0.25
C ALA A 56 -1.45 6.37 -1.53
N PRO A 57 -2.53 6.44 -2.33
CA PRO A 57 -2.63 5.64 -3.56
C PRO A 57 -1.60 6.03 -4.63
N HIS A 58 -1.09 7.27 -4.60
CA HIS A 58 -0.16 7.79 -5.61
C HIS A 58 1.22 8.12 -5.04
N ASP A 59 1.30 8.95 -4.00
CA ASP A 59 2.56 9.39 -3.40
C ASP A 59 2.99 8.52 -2.21
N LEU A 60 3.32 7.26 -2.51
CA LEU A 60 3.87 6.34 -1.52
C LEU A 60 5.24 6.82 -0.96
N PRO A 61 6.20 7.31 -1.76
CA PRO A 61 7.47 7.82 -1.24
C PRO A 61 7.28 8.97 -0.23
N GLY A 62 6.45 9.96 -0.55
CA GLY A 62 6.12 11.05 0.37
C GLY A 62 5.42 10.56 1.64
N ALA A 63 4.49 9.59 1.49
CA ALA A 63 3.84 8.97 2.63
C ALA A 63 4.81 8.25 3.58
N ILE A 64 5.81 7.54 3.04
CA ILE A 64 6.86 6.91 3.86
C ILE A 64 7.68 7.98 4.60
N ALA A 65 8.07 9.05 3.91
CA ALA A 65 8.87 10.12 4.49
C ALA A 65 8.15 10.84 5.65
N GLN A 66 6.84 11.10 5.52
CA GLN A 66 6.07 11.81 6.54
C GLN A 66 5.57 10.93 7.70
N ALA A 67 5.60 9.60 7.56
CA ALA A 67 5.00 8.67 8.53
C ALA A 67 5.87 8.40 9.78
N GLY A 68 6.27 9.45 10.50
CA GLY A 68 6.87 9.37 11.84
C GLY A 68 8.39 9.17 11.87
N GLY A 69 8.93 8.84 13.05
CA GLY A 69 10.37 8.71 13.30
C GLY A 69 10.86 7.26 13.43
N ALA A 70 11.98 7.07 14.12
CA ALA A 70 12.58 5.76 14.37
C ALA A 70 11.65 4.80 15.15
N GLU A 71 10.82 5.34 16.05
CA GLU A 71 9.86 4.58 16.86
C GLU A 71 8.56 4.23 16.11
N THR A 72 8.48 4.55 14.82
CA THR A 72 7.26 4.36 14.01
C THR A 72 7.44 3.26 12.97
N LEU A 73 6.71 2.16 13.15
CA LEU A 73 6.58 1.13 12.12
C LEU A 73 5.65 1.60 11.01
N ARG A 74 6.11 1.50 9.77
CA ARG A 74 5.30 1.74 8.58
C ARG A 74 4.89 0.42 7.94
N VAL A 75 3.61 0.27 7.63
CA VAL A 75 3.08 -0.91 6.94
C VAL A 75 2.45 -0.48 5.63
N VAL A 76 3.09 -0.77 4.51
CA VAL A 76 2.54 -0.47 3.17
C VAL A 76 1.63 -1.62 2.73
N ASP A 77 0.34 -1.35 2.52
CA ASP A 77 -0.66 -2.34 2.09
C ASP A 77 -1.48 -1.77 0.91
N CYS A 78 -1.12 -2.09 -0.35
CA CYS A 78 -0.01 -2.95 -0.77
C CYS A 78 0.80 -2.39 -1.96
N LEU A 79 2.02 -2.88 -2.12
CA LEU A 79 2.93 -2.49 -3.18
C LEU A 79 2.36 -2.81 -4.57
N THR A 80 1.60 -3.90 -4.70
CA THR A 80 1.00 -4.31 -5.99
C THR A 80 0.00 -3.29 -6.49
N LEU A 81 -0.93 -2.81 -5.65
CA LEU A 81 -1.92 -1.80 -6.06
C LEU A 81 -1.25 -0.46 -6.39
N TRP A 82 -0.22 -0.09 -5.62
CA TRP A 82 0.54 1.13 -5.93
C TRP A 82 1.22 1.01 -7.31
N LEU A 83 1.92 -0.08 -7.58
CA LEU A 83 2.55 -0.33 -8.88
C LEU A 83 1.52 -0.33 -10.03
N THR A 84 0.34 -0.93 -9.82
CA THR A 84 -0.76 -0.86 -10.80
C THR A 84 -1.19 0.58 -11.05
N ALA A 85 -1.38 1.40 -10.02
CA ALA A 85 -1.73 2.80 -10.19
C ALA A 85 -0.65 3.61 -10.93
N GLN A 86 0.64 3.33 -10.67
CA GLN A 86 1.75 4.01 -11.36
C GLN A 86 1.87 3.60 -12.84
N LEU A 87 1.66 2.33 -13.15
CA LEU A 87 1.93 1.78 -14.49
C LEU A 87 0.69 1.74 -15.39
N MET A 88 -0.52 1.78 -14.81
CA MET A 88 -1.80 1.60 -15.51
C MET A 88 -2.88 2.57 -14.98
N PRO A 89 -2.73 3.90 -15.16
CA PRO A 89 -3.69 4.87 -14.66
C PRO A 89 -5.07 4.77 -15.34
N VAL A 90 -6.14 4.78 -14.54
CA VAL A 90 -7.53 4.49 -14.97
C VAL A 90 -8.17 5.62 -15.80
N GLN A 91 -7.66 6.85 -15.75
CA GLN A 91 -8.32 8.05 -16.31
C GLN A 91 -7.91 8.46 -17.74
N ALA A 92 -7.35 7.57 -18.56
CA ALA A 92 -7.06 7.91 -19.96
C ALA A 92 -8.33 7.80 -20.83
N SER A 93 -9.20 8.81 -20.78
CA SER A 93 -10.23 9.00 -21.80
C SER A 93 -9.58 9.13 -23.19
N SER A 94 -9.93 8.21 -24.09
CA SER A 94 -9.72 8.25 -25.55
C SER A 94 -8.31 8.31 -26.17
N GLU A 95 -7.22 8.48 -25.44
CA GLU A 95 -5.86 8.26 -25.96
C GLU A 95 -5.05 7.52 -24.90
N GLN A 96 -4.46 6.37 -25.26
CA GLN A 96 -3.63 5.59 -24.36
C GLN A 96 -2.48 6.46 -23.84
N ILE A 97 -2.62 7.01 -22.63
CA ILE A 97 -1.53 7.68 -21.93
C ILE A 97 -0.60 6.56 -21.46
N VAL A 98 0.26 6.10 -22.36
CA VAL A 98 1.42 5.30 -21.98
C VAL A 98 2.30 6.23 -21.13
N PRO A 99 2.63 5.87 -19.88
CA PRO A 99 3.54 6.66 -19.08
C PRO A 99 4.82 6.95 -19.88
N PRO A 100 5.41 8.15 -19.78
CA PRO A 100 6.66 8.47 -20.45
C PRO A 100 7.72 7.39 -20.22
N ALA A 101 8.56 7.14 -21.23
CA ALA A 101 9.65 6.18 -21.10
C ALA A 101 10.48 6.47 -19.85
N GLY A 102 10.63 5.47 -18.98
CA GLY A 102 11.36 5.61 -17.72
C GLY A 102 10.55 6.10 -16.52
N TYR A 103 9.27 6.46 -16.67
CA TYR A 103 8.40 6.85 -15.55
C TYR A 103 8.40 5.82 -14.41
N GLY A 104 8.14 4.55 -14.72
CA GLY A 104 8.14 3.48 -13.72
C GLY A 104 9.50 3.32 -13.02
N ARG A 105 10.62 3.56 -13.74
CA ARG A 105 11.97 3.53 -13.12
C ARG A 105 12.17 4.72 -12.18
N ALA A 106 11.69 5.90 -12.54
CA ALA A 106 11.74 7.07 -11.67
C ALA A 106 10.91 6.87 -10.39
N GLN A 107 9.68 6.36 -10.51
CA GLN A 107 8.84 6.03 -9.35
C GLN A 107 9.51 4.99 -8.44
N ALA A 108 10.10 3.94 -9.02
CA ALA A 108 10.84 2.94 -8.26
C ALA A 108 12.06 3.54 -7.54
N ALA A 109 12.83 4.40 -8.22
CA ALA A 109 13.99 5.08 -7.61
C ALA A 109 13.59 5.95 -6.42
N MET A 110 12.48 6.71 -6.54
CA MET A 110 11.96 7.51 -5.42
C MET A 110 11.50 6.65 -4.25
N LEU A 111 10.83 5.52 -4.52
CA LEU A 111 10.43 4.58 -3.49
C LEU A 111 11.65 3.97 -2.76
N LEU A 112 12.66 3.54 -3.52
CA LEU A 112 13.91 3.00 -2.94
C LEU A 112 14.59 4.04 -2.05
N GLN A 113 14.71 5.28 -2.52
CA GLN A 113 15.28 6.38 -1.73
C GLN A 113 14.49 6.65 -0.44
N ALA A 114 13.16 6.57 -0.48
CA ALA A 114 12.31 6.74 0.69
C ALA A 114 12.47 5.59 1.69
N ILE A 115 12.65 4.35 1.20
CA ILE A 115 12.94 3.18 2.04
C ILE A 115 14.32 3.34 2.70
N GLU A 116 15.34 3.74 1.94
CA GLU A 116 16.70 3.91 2.45
C GLU A 116 16.81 5.00 3.52
N THR A 117 16.04 6.07 3.40
CA THR A 117 16.05 7.20 4.35
C THR A 117 15.03 7.05 5.48
N CYS A 118 14.21 6.00 5.44
CA CYS A 118 13.22 5.73 6.47
C CYS A 118 13.92 5.39 7.80
N ALA A 119 13.78 6.27 8.80
CA ALA A 119 14.42 6.12 10.10
C ALA A 119 13.88 4.94 10.93
N GLY A 120 12.63 4.52 10.68
CA GLY A 120 11.95 3.44 11.42
C GLY A 120 11.78 2.19 10.57
N PRO A 121 11.30 1.08 11.18
CA PRO A 121 11.06 -0.15 10.44
C PRO A 121 9.95 0.03 9.40
N ILE A 122 10.08 -0.67 8.27
CA ILE A 122 9.09 -0.70 7.21
C ILE A 122 8.74 -2.15 6.82
N VAL A 123 7.45 -2.41 6.66
CA VAL A 123 6.90 -3.66 6.14
C VAL A 123 6.20 -3.36 4.83
N LEU A 124 6.66 -3.99 3.76
CA LEU A 124 6.06 -3.89 2.43
C LEU A 124 5.22 -5.13 2.15
N VAL A 125 3.92 -4.96 1.95
CA VAL A 125 3.03 -6.05 1.54
C VAL A 125 3.00 -6.10 0.02
N GLY A 126 3.45 -7.20 -0.56
CA GLY A 126 3.20 -7.53 -1.97
C GLY A 126 2.10 -8.58 -2.09
N ASN A 127 1.34 -8.54 -3.18
CA ASN A 127 0.43 -9.61 -3.56
C ASN A 127 1.15 -10.53 -4.55
N GLU A 128 1.11 -11.82 -4.29
CA GLU A 128 1.57 -12.82 -5.23
C GLU A 128 0.49 -13.06 -6.30
N ILE A 129 0.76 -12.58 -7.50
CA ILE A 129 -0.17 -12.61 -8.65
C ILE A 129 0.19 -13.69 -9.69
N GLY A 130 1.11 -14.60 -9.36
CA GLY A 130 1.72 -15.53 -10.33
C GLY A 130 1.54 -17.03 -10.07
N LEU A 131 0.91 -17.45 -8.96
CA LEU A 131 0.70 -18.86 -8.62
C LEU A 131 -0.77 -19.33 -8.75
N GLY A 132 -1.66 -18.44 -9.18
CA GLY A 132 -3.03 -18.79 -9.55
C GLY A 132 -3.06 -19.39 -10.96
N VAL A 133 -3.88 -20.42 -11.15
CA VAL A 133 -4.19 -20.95 -12.48
C VAL A 133 -4.67 -19.79 -13.36
N ILE A 134 -3.98 -19.53 -14.48
CA ILE A 134 -4.44 -18.54 -15.46
C ILE A 134 -5.83 -19.01 -15.92
N PRO A 135 -6.93 -18.23 -15.74
CA PRO A 135 -8.22 -18.61 -16.28
C PRO A 135 -8.12 -18.62 -17.80
N LEU A 136 -8.14 -19.80 -18.42
CA LEU A 136 -8.11 -19.96 -19.87
C LEU A 136 -9.50 -19.79 -20.53
N GLY A 137 -10.50 -19.34 -19.78
CA GLY A 137 -11.89 -19.19 -20.24
C GLY A 137 -12.22 -17.78 -20.73
N ARG A 138 -12.88 -17.70 -21.88
CA ARG A 138 -13.37 -16.45 -22.50
C ARG A 138 -14.43 -15.69 -21.67
N GLU A 139 -14.93 -16.32 -20.60
CA GLU A 139 -16.03 -15.82 -19.76
C GLU A 139 -15.55 -15.14 -18.46
N VAL A 140 -14.24 -15.09 -18.22
CA VAL A 140 -13.65 -14.53 -16.98
C VAL A 140 -12.65 -13.40 -17.27
N ARG A 141 -12.72 -12.79 -18.45
CA ARG A 141 -12.04 -11.53 -18.79
C ARG A 141 -12.95 -10.35 -18.56
#